data_AF-G9ELU9-F1
#
_entry.id   AF-G9ELU9-F1
#
_cell.length_a   1.000
_cell.length_b   1.000
_cell.length_c   1.000
_cell.angle_alpha   90.00
_cell.angle_beta   90.00
_cell.angle_gamma   90.00
#
_symmetry.space_group_name_H-M   'P 1'
#
loop_
_entity.id
_entity.type
_entity.pdbx_description
1 polymer ?
#
loop_
_entity_poly.entity_id
_entity_poly.type
_entity_poly.pdbx_seq_one_letter_code
_entity_poly.pdbx_strand_id
1 'polypeptide(L)'
;MANQFEKNMLITDAIETLYKTCMEAHNQGRQLFGAQSYEGSTLRNVLNNNNSIIEVDNGFKLNIHVQTAIRSFNTKATQMDVSSYNYEDVSAIKLSEFSGNIQGVCDAYYLLTFQFKNNEKKHFFCKDAALESSIDVLLDNLPEEHLELISKKQFRTKEVPYLRDFWKTNWETSEVKTYYETSDTFIKDKFVTNILPLAHEYECLTIMDVGGGKGRLAEKLINLLIDEKTPFKYLLIEPDVSQWEIARERLTLYADSGVEVINASVNDFSTLEQYREYTKKVNGIILSGGPINEKIVKMEDAEKNLVQLLPLLADNGIIIATGLTPVFFTKKDFTNKYNLVVLSTVKRTSERSFGSENLFQYYVIKKPPTPTQDLEQEPPPSPNFF
;
A
#
# COMPACT_ATOMS: atom_id res chain seq x y z
N MET A 1 -1.68 -3.13 29.18
CA MET A 1 -2.08 -3.66 27.85
C MET A 1 -3.53 -4.08 27.97
N ALA A 2 -4.44 -3.38 27.29
CA ALA A 2 -5.85 -3.80 27.24
C ALA A 2 -5.93 -5.20 26.62
N ASN A 3 -6.78 -6.06 27.14
CA ASN A 3 -6.97 -7.40 26.55
C ASN A 3 -7.68 -7.27 25.18
N GLN A 4 -7.56 -8.28 24.31
CA GLN A 4 -8.12 -8.23 22.94
C GLN A 4 -9.63 -7.93 22.94
N PHE A 5 -10.34 -8.37 23.98
CA PHE A 5 -11.77 -8.13 24.13
C PHE A 5 -12.08 -6.64 24.36
N GLU A 6 -11.35 -5.97 25.26
CA GLU A 6 -11.47 -4.52 25.51
C GLU A 6 -11.18 -3.71 24.25
N LYS A 7 -10.15 -4.09 23.47
CA LYS A 7 -9.87 -3.43 22.19
C LYS A 7 -11.00 -3.57 21.19
N ASN A 8 -11.55 -4.79 21.06
CA ASN A 8 -12.66 -5.03 20.15
C ASN A 8 -13.91 -4.22 20.56
N MET A 9 -14.19 -4.08 21.85
CA MET A 9 -15.27 -3.23 22.34
C MET A 9 -15.05 -1.76 21.95
N LEU A 10 -13.85 -1.22 22.19
CA LEU A 10 -13.53 0.17 21.80
C LEU A 10 -13.72 0.41 20.30
N ILE A 11 -13.30 -0.54 19.46
CA ILE A 11 -13.48 -0.46 18.01
C ILE A 11 -14.96 -0.47 17.65
N THR A 12 -15.74 -1.39 18.20
CA THR A 12 -17.19 -1.46 17.94
C THR A 12 -17.92 -0.19 18.39
N ASP A 13 -17.62 0.32 19.57
CA ASP A 13 -18.21 1.55 20.10
C ASP A 13 -17.87 2.77 19.22
N ALA A 14 -16.63 2.84 18.71
CA ALA A 14 -16.21 3.88 17.78
C ALA A 14 -16.94 3.78 16.43
N ILE A 15 -17.09 2.58 15.87
CA ILE A 15 -17.88 2.35 14.62
C ILE A 15 -19.33 2.78 14.85
N GLU A 16 -19.93 2.36 15.95
CA GLU A 16 -21.32 2.68 16.32
C GLU A 16 -21.52 4.19 16.46
N THR A 17 -20.63 4.87 17.16
CA THR A 17 -20.67 6.32 17.37
C THR A 17 -20.60 7.06 16.03
N LEU A 18 -19.63 6.71 15.18
CA LEU A 18 -19.48 7.30 13.85
C LEU A 18 -20.72 7.06 12.99
N TYR A 19 -21.23 5.83 12.97
CA TYR A 19 -22.40 5.47 12.18
C TYR A 19 -23.64 6.24 12.63
N LYS A 20 -23.98 6.17 13.93
CA LYS A 20 -25.19 6.79 14.47
C LYS A 20 -25.20 8.29 14.21
N THR A 21 -24.07 8.96 14.47
CA THR A 21 -23.98 10.41 14.29
C THR A 21 -24.15 10.82 12.82
N CYS A 22 -23.50 10.11 11.90
CA CYS A 22 -23.64 10.39 10.46
C CYS A 22 -25.02 10.01 9.91
N MET A 23 -25.60 8.88 10.35
CA MET A 23 -26.91 8.43 9.88
C MET A 23 -28.06 9.22 10.48
N GLU A 24 -27.90 9.80 11.67
CA GLU A 24 -28.83 10.80 12.18
C GLU A 24 -28.85 12.03 11.26
N ALA A 25 -27.68 12.51 10.83
CA ALA A 25 -27.60 13.60 9.86
C ALA A 25 -28.26 13.23 8.51
N HIS A 26 -28.09 12.00 8.02
CA HIS A 26 -28.78 11.46 6.84
C HIS A 26 -30.31 11.50 7.00
N ASN A 27 -30.82 10.92 8.09
CA ASN A 27 -32.25 10.76 8.34
C ASN A 27 -32.98 12.09 8.57
N GLN A 28 -32.28 13.12 9.06
CA GLN A 28 -32.84 14.47 9.20
C GLN A 28 -33.02 15.19 7.84
N GLY A 29 -32.81 14.51 6.72
CA GLY A 29 -33.01 15.09 5.38
C GLY A 29 -31.95 16.14 5.05
N ARG A 30 -30.78 16.09 5.70
CA ARG A 30 -29.63 16.96 5.40
C ARG A 30 -28.88 16.51 4.14
N GLN A 31 -29.55 15.80 3.24
CA GLN A 31 -29.08 15.47 1.90
C GLN A 31 -29.00 16.76 1.10
N LEU A 32 -27.80 17.35 1.07
CA LEU A 32 -27.64 18.66 0.43
C LEU A 32 -27.55 18.58 -1.09
N PHE A 33 -27.42 17.39 -1.66
CA PHE A 33 -27.19 17.25 -3.10
C PHE A 33 -28.05 16.15 -3.72
N GLY A 34 -29.18 16.55 -4.31
CA GLY A 34 -29.70 15.83 -5.48
C GLY A 34 -28.64 15.85 -6.58
N ALA A 35 -28.62 14.84 -7.45
CA ALA A 35 -27.57 14.62 -8.46
C ALA A 35 -27.52 15.67 -9.59
N GLN A 36 -27.31 16.95 -9.26
CA GLN A 36 -27.22 18.12 -10.14
C GLN A 36 -25.91 18.91 -9.91
N SER A 37 -25.55 19.78 -10.85
CA SER A 37 -24.41 20.69 -10.69
C SER A 37 -24.80 21.90 -9.83
N TYR A 38 -23.94 22.30 -8.90
CA TYR A 38 -24.16 23.47 -8.02
C TYR A 38 -23.24 24.61 -8.41
N GLU A 39 -23.70 25.85 -8.35
CA GLU A 39 -22.82 27.02 -8.41
C GLU A 39 -21.92 27.09 -7.17
N GLY A 40 -20.68 27.57 -7.32
CA GLY A 40 -19.69 27.56 -6.23
C GLY A 40 -20.12 28.36 -4.99
N SER A 41 -20.87 29.45 -5.19
CA SER A 41 -21.46 30.27 -4.12
C SER A 41 -22.60 29.55 -3.38
N THR A 42 -23.48 28.86 -4.11
CA THR A 42 -24.56 28.04 -3.54
C THR A 42 -24.00 26.93 -2.67
N LEU A 43 -22.97 26.24 -3.18
CA LEU A 43 -22.29 25.16 -2.48
C LEU A 43 -21.59 25.66 -1.21
N ARG A 44 -20.94 26.82 -1.28
CA ARG A 44 -20.33 27.48 -0.11
C ARG A 44 -21.39 27.84 0.94
N ASN A 45 -22.50 28.45 0.55
CA ASN A 45 -23.55 28.83 1.51
C ASN A 45 -24.18 27.60 2.18
N VAL A 46 -24.38 26.54 1.40
CA VAL A 46 -24.88 25.25 1.87
C VAL A 46 -23.92 24.61 2.87
N LEU A 47 -22.63 24.56 2.54
CA LEU A 47 -21.63 23.90 3.37
C LEU A 47 -21.13 24.77 4.52
N ASN A 48 -21.33 26.08 4.49
CA ASN A 48 -21.06 26.99 5.62
C ASN A 48 -22.22 27.07 6.62
N ASN A 49 -23.25 26.23 6.49
CA ASN A 49 -24.26 26.09 7.53
C ASN A 49 -23.62 25.67 8.88
N ASN A 50 -24.28 25.94 9.99
CA ASN A 50 -23.77 25.60 11.33
C ASN A 50 -23.83 24.08 11.65
N ASN A 51 -24.18 23.23 10.68
CA ASN A 51 -24.22 21.80 10.90
C ASN A 51 -22.80 21.24 10.93
N SER A 52 -22.50 20.45 11.96
CA SER A 52 -21.18 19.84 12.17
C SER A 52 -20.93 18.65 11.24
N ILE A 53 -21.99 17.99 10.75
CA ILE A 53 -21.93 16.89 9.79
C ILE A 53 -22.92 17.13 8.65
N ILE A 54 -22.45 16.91 7.42
CA ILE A 54 -23.21 17.11 6.19
C ILE A 54 -23.02 15.91 5.27
N GLU A 55 -24.11 15.23 4.89
CA GLU A 55 -24.07 14.19 3.87
C GLU A 55 -23.87 14.77 2.47
N VAL A 56 -23.05 14.10 1.67
CA VAL A 56 -22.78 14.42 0.27
C VAL A 56 -22.93 13.19 -0.63
N ASP A 57 -23.26 13.42 -1.90
CA ASP A 57 -23.63 12.34 -2.82
C ASP A 57 -22.44 11.47 -3.28
N ASN A 58 -22.76 10.22 -3.67
CA ASN A 58 -21.80 9.18 -4.10
C ASN A 58 -20.98 9.53 -5.34
N GLY A 59 -21.41 10.52 -6.10
CA GLY A 59 -20.71 10.93 -7.31
C GLY A 59 -19.64 11.96 -7.05
N PHE A 60 -19.69 12.66 -5.90
CA PHE A 60 -19.20 14.03 -5.87
C PHE A 60 -19.60 14.72 -7.18
N LYS A 61 -20.90 14.75 -7.53
CA LYS A 61 -21.34 15.77 -8.51
C LYS A 61 -21.21 17.18 -7.92
N LEU A 62 -20.42 17.34 -6.83
CA LEU A 62 -19.49 18.43 -6.66
C LEU A 62 -19.21 19.11 -7.99
N ASN A 63 -19.64 20.35 -8.04
CA ASN A 63 -19.06 21.36 -8.88
C ASN A 63 -17.56 21.05 -9.09
N ILE A 64 -17.09 21.13 -10.33
CA ILE A 64 -15.70 20.95 -10.71
C ILE A 64 -14.72 21.63 -9.73
N HIS A 65 -15.11 22.74 -9.11
CA HIS A 65 -14.38 23.45 -8.06
C HIS A 65 -14.12 22.63 -6.78
N VAL A 66 -15.08 21.87 -6.26
CA VAL A 66 -14.83 21.07 -5.04
C VAL A 66 -14.12 19.77 -5.38
N GLN A 67 -14.39 19.18 -6.55
CA GLN A 67 -13.53 18.10 -7.04
C GLN A 67 -12.10 18.61 -7.21
N THR A 68 -11.92 19.82 -7.73
CA THR A 68 -10.61 20.46 -7.90
C THR A 68 -9.98 20.76 -6.56
N ALA A 69 -10.74 21.26 -5.57
CA ALA A 69 -10.26 21.51 -4.21
C ALA A 69 -9.82 20.21 -3.54
N ILE A 70 -10.69 19.18 -3.49
CA ILE A 70 -10.36 17.85 -2.96
C ILE A 70 -9.18 17.22 -3.72
N ARG A 71 -9.09 17.43 -5.04
CA ARG A 71 -7.95 16.98 -5.87
C ARG A 71 -6.67 17.77 -5.59
N SER A 72 -6.75 19.07 -5.27
CA SER A 72 -5.60 19.94 -5.02
C SER A 72 -5.04 19.77 -3.61
N PHE A 73 -5.84 19.37 -2.64
CA PHE A 73 -5.33 18.98 -1.32
C PHE A 73 -4.59 17.66 -1.43
N ASN A 74 -3.37 17.55 -0.88
CA ASN A 74 -2.65 16.28 -0.71
C ASN A 74 -3.37 15.41 0.34
N THR A 75 -4.59 14.99 0.03
CA THR A 75 -5.41 14.15 0.90
C THR A 75 -4.77 12.78 0.95
N LYS A 76 -4.09 12.48 2.06
CA LYS A 76 -3.88 11.09 2.47
C LYS A 76 -5.27 10.54 2.75
N ALA A 77 -5.59 9.39 2.16
CA ALA A 77 -6.82 8.70 2.48
C ALA A 77 -6.49 7.37 3.14
N THR A 78 -7.16 7.08 4.24
CA THR A 78 -7.03 5.82 4.96
C THR A 78 -8.34 5.06 4.80
N GLN A 79 -8.28 3.84 4.30
CA GLN A 79 -9.42 2.92 4.28
C GLN A 79 -9.27 1.93 5.42
N MET A 80 -10.34 1.81 6.20
CA MET A 80 -10.48 0.93 7.35
C MET A 80 -11.50 -0.15 6.99
N ASP A 81 -11.05 -1.39 6.88
CA ASP A 81 -11.93 -2.56 6.75
C ASP A 81 -12.52 -2.89 8.13
N VAL A 82 -13.82 -2.70 8.28
CA VAL A 82 -14.54 -2.95 9.53
C VAL A 82 -15.53 -4.10 9.41
N SER A 83 -15.45 -4.86 8.32
CA SER A 83 -16.42 -5.92 7.99
C SER A 83 -16.52 -7.02 9.05
N SER A 84 -15.44 -7.26 9.81
CA SER A 84 -15.38 -8.24 10.90
C SER A 84 -16.09 -7.82 12.19
N TYR A 85 -16.45 -6.54 12.35
CA TYR A 85 -17.04 -6.00 13.58
C TYR A 85 -18.58 -5.95 13.53
N ASN A 86 -19.20 -6.50 12.45
CA ASN A 86 -20.64 -6.79 12.32
C ASN A 86 -21.60 -5.66 12.76
N TYR A 87 -21.36 -4.43 12.31
CA TYR A 87 -22.22 -3.29 12.65
C TYR A 87 -22.98 -2.76 11.42
N GLU A 88 -24.33 -2.77 11.49
CA GLU A 88 -25.29 -2.12 10.54
C GLU A 88 -24.89 -2.20 9.05
N ASP A 89 -24.43 -3.38 8.63
CA ASP A 89 -23.97 -3.70 7.26
C ASP A 89 -22.84 -2.82 6.70
N VAL A 90 -22.12 -2.07 7.54
CA VAL A 90 -20.90 -1.36 7.11
C VAL A 90 -19.78 -2.37 6.90
N SER A 91 -19.14 -2.31 5.73
CA SER A 91 -17.97 -3.13 5.38
C SER A 91 -16.67 -2.35 5.49
N ALA A 92 -16.67 -1.05 5.20
CA ALA A 92 -15.48 -0.22 5.31
C ALA A 92 -15.82 1.24 5.65
N ILE A 93 -14.87 1.91 6.29
CA ILE A 93 -14.87 3.34 6.54
C ILE A 93 -13.64 3.93 5.85
N LYS A 94 -13.81 4.90 4.97
CA LYS A 94 -12.71 5.64 4.36
C LYS A 94 -12.66 7.06 4.91
N LEU A 95 -11.52 7.44 5.46
CA LEU A 95 -11.18 8.77 5.91
C LEU A 95 -10.34 9.47 4.84
N SER A 96 -10.71 10.68 4.45
CA SER A 96 -9.86 11.56 3.65
C SER A 96 -9.65 12.86 4.41
N GLU A 97 -8.42 13.10 4.85
CA GLU A 97 -8.08 14.26 5.69
C GLU A 97 -7.88 15.52 4.85
N PHE A 98 -8.39 16.65 5.34
CA PHE A 98 -8.11 17.97 4.81
C PHE A 98 -7.29 18.75 5.85
N SER A 99 -6.29 19.51 5.42
CA SER A 99 -5.41 20.29 6.30
C SER A 99 -6.08 21.53 6.92
N GLY A 100 -7.38 21.44 7.22
CA GLY A 100 -8.22 22.55 7.63
C GLY A 100 -8.56 23.48 6.47
N ASN A 101 -9.85 23.70 6.25
CA ASN A 101 -10.45 24.53 5.20
C ASN A 101 -10.25 23.96 3.78
N ILE A 102 -11.31 23.37 3.24
CA ILE A 102 -11.41 23.17 1.79
C ILE A 102 -11.55 24.57 1.19
N GLN A 103 -10.43 25.14 0.72
CA GLN A 103 -10.27 26.55 0.38
C GLN A 103 -11.49 27.12 -0.35
N GLY A 104 -12.28 27.93 0.36
CA GLY A 104 -13.44 28.62 -0.17
C GLY A 104 -14.68 27.75 -0.40
N VAL A 105 -14.80 26.61 0.27
CA VAL A 105 -15.93 25.68 0.16
C VAL A 105 -16.54 25.39 1.54
N CYS A 106 -15.74 24.87 2.49
CA CYS A 106 -16.19 24.60 3.87
C CYS A 106 -15.03 24.37 4.84
N ASP A 107 -15.29 24.60 6.14
CA ASP A 107 -14.38 24.29 7.25
C ASP A 107 -14.53 22.82 7.71
N ALA A 108 -14.47 21.88 6.77
CA ALA A 108 -14.43 20.45 7.10
C ALA A 108 -12.99 20.01 7.39
N TYR A 109 -12.83 19.18 8.42
CA TYR A 109 -11.55 18.56 8.78
C TYR A 109 -11.32 17.27 8.00
N TYR A 110 -12.38 16.50 7.78
CA TYR A 110 -12.29 15.24 7.05
C TYR A 110 -13.57 14.95 6.25
N LEU A 111 -13.38 14.11 5.23
CA LEU A 111 -14.43 13.47 4.48
C LEU A 111 -14.46 12.00 4.90
N LEU A 112 -15.56 11.61 5.55
CA LEU A 112 -15.81 10.24 5.95
C LEU A 112 -16.70 9.56 4.91
N THR A 113 -16.35 8.35 4.51
CA THR A 113 -17.14 7.53 3.58
C THR A 113 -17.45 6.20 4.22
N PHE A 114 -18.73 5.89 4.38
CA PHE A 114 -19.16 4.52 4.68
C PHE A 114 -19.34 3.74 3.38
N GLN A 115 -18.79 2.55 3.33
CA GLN A 115 -19.10 1.55 2.31
C GLN A 115 -19.87 0.41 2.96
N PHE A 116 -21.05 0.12 2.46
CA PHE A 116 -21.95 -0.92 2.94
C PHE A 116 -21.68 -2.25 2.22
N LYS A 117 -22.10 -3.37 2.82
CA LYS A 117 -21.92 -4.73 2.26
C LYS A 117 -22.62 -4.92 0.91
N ASN A 118 -23.69 -4.17 0.66
CA ASN A 118 -24.37 -4.10 -0.63
C ASN A 118 -23.62 -3.26 -1.69
N ASN A 119 -22.42 -2.76 -1.38
CA ASN A 119 -21.61 -1.83 -2.16
C ASN A 119 -22.16 -0.40 -2.30
N GLU A 120 -23.27 -0.07 -1.61
CA GLU A 120 -23.70 1.32 -1.45
C GLU A 120 -22.61 2.09 -0.70
N LYS A 121 -22.45 3.37 -1.04
CA LYS A 121 -21.60 4.30 -0.31
C LYS A 121 -22.44 5.44 0.23
N LYS A 122 -21.97 6.06 1.31
CA LYS A 122 -22.48 7.34 1.80
C LYS A 122 -21.30 8.18 2.26
N HIS A 123 -21.32 9.47 1.97
CA HIS A 123 -20.20 10.37 2.22
C HIS A 123 -20.62 11.52 3.13
N PHE A 124 -19.72 11.96 4.01
CA PHE A 124 -20.01 12.97 5.01
C PHE A 124 -18.85 13.95 5.14
N PHE A 125 -19.09 15.23 4.92
CA PHE A 125 -18.19 16.28 5.38
C PHE A 125 -18.40 16.46 6.87
N CYS A 126 -17.32 16.34 7.62
CA CYS A 126 -17.33 16.45 9.06
C CYS A 126 -16.47 17.65 9.48
N LYS A 127 -17.13 18.60 10.13
CA LYS A 127 -16.54 19.81 10.73
C LYS A 127 -16.39 19.67 12.25
N ASP A 128 -16.97 18.61 12.81
CA ASP A 128 -16.90 18.36 14.24
C ASP A 128 -15.55 17.75 14.61
N ALA A 129 -14.83 18.37 15.54
CA ALA A 129 -13.67 17.72 16.14
C ALA A 129 -14.10 16.55 17.06
N ALA A 130 -15.36 16.47 17.49
CA ALA A 130 -15.81 15.43 18.41
C ALA A 130 -15.68 14.00 17.84
N LEU A 131 -15.81 13.80 16.51
CA LEU A 131 -15.61 12.47 15.91
C LEU A 131 -14.13 12.09 15.75
N GLU A 132 -13.20 13.02 15.91
CA GLU A 132 -11.76 12.77 15.85
C GLU A 132 -11.37 11.67 16.85
N SER A 133 -11.92 11.74 18.07
CA SER A 133 -11.71 10.71 19.09
C SER A 133 -12.11 9.30 18.66
N SER A 134 -13.22 9.14 17.92
CA SER A 134 -13.64 7.84 17.40
C SER A 134 -12.78 7.38 16.24
N ILE A 135 -12.33 8.31 15.40
CA ILE A 135 -11.40 8.02 14.30
C ILE A 135 -10.06 7.55 14.87
N ASP A 136 -9.51 8.25 15.86
CA ASP A 136 -8.26 7.89 16.52
C ASP A 136 -8.35 6.51 17.16
N VAL A 137 -9.46 6.21 17.85
CA VAL A 137 -9.70 4.86 18.40
C VAL A 137 -9.61 3.79 17.31
N LEU A 138 -10.19 4.02 16.13
CA LEU A 138 -10.08 3.08 15.01
C LEU A 138 -8.64 2.99 14.47
N LEU A 139 -8.00 4.13 14.24
CA LEU A 139 -6.63 4.19 13.71
C LEU A 139 -5.59 3.58 14.65
N ASP A 140 -5.84 3.59 15.96
CA ASP A 140 -4.92 3.07 16.98
C ASP A 140 -5.18 1.60 17.31
N ASN A 141 -6.44 1.15 17.22
CA ASN A 141 -6.83 -0.18 17.72
C ASN A 141 -7.12 -1.21 16.63
N LEU A 142 -7.46 -0.80 15.40
CA LEU A 142 -7.64 -1.78 14.30
C LEU A 142 -6.36 -2.58 14.06
N PRO A 143 -6.41 -3.84 13.62
CA PRO A 143 -5.20 -4.53 13.17
C PRO A 143 -4.64 -3.89 11.87
N GLU A 144 -3.33 -3.98 11.62
CA GLU A 144 -2.70 -3.35 10.45
C GLU A 144 -3.27 -3.84 9.12
N GLU A 145 -3.66 -5.12 9.04
CA GLU A 145 -4.26 -5.75 7.86
C GLU A 145 -5.65 -5.22 7.50
N HIS A 146 -6.29 -4.50 8.45
CA HIS A 146 -7.55 -3.80 8.26
C HIS A 146 -7.36 -2.34 7.81
N LEU A 147 -6.13 -1.84 7.75
CA LEU A 147 -5.83 -0.45 7.42
C LEU A 147 -5.08 -0.36 6.10
N GLU A 148 -5.54 0.46 5.17
CA GLU A 148 -4.86 0.72 3.91
C GLU A 148 -4.73 2.21 3.68
N LEU A 149 -3.49 2.69 3.51
CA LEU A 149 -3.26 4.02 2.97
C LEU A 149 -3.48 3.98 1.46
N ILE A 150 -4.51 4.67 1.01
CA ILE A 150 -4.84 4.80 -0.40
C ILE A 150 -4.11 6.02 -0.94
N SER A 151 -3.10 5.75 -1.77
CA SER A 151 -2.53 6.79 -2.62
C SER A 151 -3.51 7.22 -3.71
N LYS A 152 -3.38 8.45 -4.20
CA LYS A 152 -4.21 9.02 -5.28
C LYS A 152 -3.94 8.35 -6.62
N LYS A 153 -4.27 7.08 -6.77
CA LYS A 153 -4.14 6.39 -8.05
C LYS A 153 -5.07 6.94 -9.16
N GLN A 154 -5.99 7.88 -8.90
CA GLN A 154 -7.26 7.89 -9.66
C GLN A 154 -7.73 9.18 -10.36
N PHE A 155 -6.96 10.27 -10.41
CA PHE A 155 -7.29 11.38 -11.33
C PHE A 155 -6.03 12.01 -11.92
N ARG A 156 -5.54 11.47 -13.05
CA ARG A 156 -4.54 12.11 -13.93
C ARG A 156 -3.41 12.79 -13.16
N THR A 157 -2.63 12.03 -12.39
CA THR A 157 -1.41 12.57 -11.80
C THR A 157 -0.46 12.92 -12.96
N LYS A 158 -0.37 14.22 -13.29
CA LYS A 158 0.72 14.78 -14.09
C LYS A 158 2.02 14.87 -13.27
N GLU A 159 2.14 14.09 -12.21
CA GLU A 159 3.33 14.13 -11.36
C GLU A 159 4.51 13.65 -12.19
N VAL A 160 5.48 14.53 -12.33
CA VAL A 160 6.69 14.26 -13.07
C VAL A 160 7.58 13.41 -12.16
N PRO A 161 8.05 12.23 -12.61
CA PRO A 161 9.03 11.47 -11.85
C PRO A 161 10.22 12.33 -11.44
N TYR A 162 10.83 12.01 -10.31
CA TYR A 162 12.04 12.67 -9.86
C TYR A 162 13.11 12.63 -10.97
N LEU A 163 13.71 13.78 -11.22
CA LEU A 163 14.78 13.91 -12.20
C LEU A 163 15.99 13.07 -11.77
N ARG A 164 16.82 12.69 -12.74
CA ARG A 164 18.01 11.86 -12.49
C ARG A 164 18.92 12.38 -11.37
N ASP A 165 19.01 13.70 -11.21
CA ASP A 165 19.85 14.32 -10.19
C ASP A 165 19.35 14.09 -8.76
N PHE A 166 18.05 13.85 -8.56
CA PHE A 166 17.50 13.45 -7.26
C PHE A 166 18.26 12.23 -6.72
N TRP A 167 18.47 11.21 -7.57
CA TRP A 167 19.10 9.94 -7.24
C TRP A 167 20.61 10.01 -6.94
N LYS A 168 21.26 11.12 -7.32
CA LYS A 168 22.66 11.37 -6.97
C LYS A 168 22.85 11.88 -5.54
N THR A 169 21.76 12.30 -4.89
CA THR A 169 21.80 12.81 -3.51
C THR A 169 22.33 11.75 -2.56
N ASN A 170 23.20 12.15 -1.62
CA ASN A 170 23.62 11.25 -0.57
C ASN A 170 22.54 11.10 0.51
N TRP A 171 21.68 10.10 0.33
CA TRP A 171 20.56 9.84 1.23
C TRP A 171 20.99 9.55 2.68
N GLU A 172 22.20 9.02 2.88
CA GLU A 172 22.76 8.67 4.18
C GLU A 172 23.11 9.88 5.06
N THR A 173 23.16 11.08 4.48
CA THR A 173 23.49 12.34 5.18
C THR A 173 22.43 13.43 4.97
N SER A 174 21.28 13.06 4.39
CA SER A 174 20.22 14.00 4.04
C SER A 174 19.07 14.02 5.05
N GLU A 175 18.17 14.99 4.94
CA GLU A 175 16.94 15.07 5.75
C GLU A 175 16.02 13.84 5.59
N VAL A 176 16.17 13.06 4.51
CA VAL A 176 15.40 11.82 4.31
C VAL A 176 16.08 10.57 4.89
N LYS A 177 17.22 10.71 5.58
CA LYS A 177 17.93 9.57 6.21
C LYS A 177 17.02 8.78 7.16
N THR A 178 16.34 9.47 8.07
CA THR A 178 15.44 8.85 9.06
C THR A 178 14.36 8.02 8.38
N TYR A 179 13.81 8.53 7.27
CA TYR A 179 12.83 7.80 6.48
C TYR A 179 13.38 6.46 5.97
N TYR A 180 14.58 6.47 5.40
CA TYR A 180 15.26 5.27 4.92
C TYR A 180 15.64 4.30 6.05
N GLU A 181 15.96 4.78 7.25
CA GLU A 181 16.21 3.93 8.42
C GLU A 181 14.94 3.26 8.93
N THR A 182 13.82 3.98 8.97
CA THR A 182 12.51 3.44 9.32
C THR A 182 12.03 2.39 8.32
N SER A 183 12.20 2.66 7.02
CA SER A 183 11.87 1.71 5.94
C SER A 183 12.72 0.45 6.02
N ASP A 184 14.03 0.56 6.23
CA ASP A 184 14.92 -0.60 6.37
C ASP A 184 14.54 -1.50 7.54
N THR A 185 14.31 -0.89 8.71
CA THR A 185 13.92 -1.64 9.91
C THR A 185 12.63 -2.40 9.65
N PHE A 186 11.65 -1.72 9.04
CA PHE A 186 10.41 -2.35 8.62
C PHE A 186 10.61 -3.52 7.64
N ILE A 187 11.38 -3.32 6.58
CA ILE A 187 11.60 -4.37 5.58
C ILE A 187 12.29 -5.56 6.24
N LYS A 188 13.28 -5.31 7.10
CA LYS A 188 13.94 -6.37 7.87
C LYS A 188 12.93 -7.16 8.71
N ASP A 189 12.06 -6.49 9.46
CA ASP A 189 11.04 -7.16 10.30
C ASP A 189 10.10 -8.03 9.46
N LYS A 190 9.62 -7.50 8.32
CA LYS A 190 8.73 -8.25 7.43
C LYS A 190 9.47 -9.35 6.66
N PHE A 191 10.75 -9.17 6.35
CA PHE A 191 11.61 -10.19 5.77
C PHE A 191 11.73 -11.37 6.73
N VAL A 192 12.06 -11.13 8.00
CA VAL A 192 12.15 -12.16 9.05
C VAL A 192 10.80 -12.88 9.24
N THR A 193 9.69 -12.14 9.18
CA THR A 193 8.36 -12.71 9.47
C THR A 193 7.77 -13.47 8.28
N ASN A 194 8.09 -13.10 7.03
CA ASN A 194 7.38 -13.62 5.85
C ASN A 194 8.26 -14.33 4.82
N ILE A 195 9.52 -13.90 4.66
CA ILE A 195 10.43 -14.47 3.65
C ILE A 195 11.34 -15.52 4.29
N LEU A 196 12.00 -15.19 5.41
CA LEU A 196 12.93 -16.10 6.07
C LEU A 196 12.31 -17.47 6.43
N PRO A 197 11.04 -17.57 6.88
CA PRO A 197 10.43 -18.86 7.18
C PRO A 197 10.31 -19.78 5.97
N LEU A 198 10.32 -19.23 4.75
CA LEU A 198 10.34 -20.03 3.52
C LEU A 198 11.63 -20.86 3.41
N ALA A 199 12.70 -20.56 4.15
CA ALA A 199 13.91 -21.38 4.17
C ALA A 199 13.67 -22.82 4.65
N HIS A 200 12.55 -23.09 5.34
CA HIS A 200 12.14 -24.44 5.70
C HIS A 200 11.52 -25.22 4.52
N GLU A 201 11.07 -24.51 3.48
CA GLU A 201 10.41 -25.07 2.30
C GLU A 201 11.35 -25.18 1.09
N TYR A 202 12.45 -24.42 1.08
CA TYR A 202 13.40 -24.35 -0.03
C TYR A 202 14.83 -24.62 0.43
N GLU A 203 15.57 -25.41 -0.33
CA GLU A 203 16.99 -25.69 -0.07
C GLU A 203 17.87 -24.42 -0.12
N CYS A 204 17.47 -23.44 -0.92
CA CYS A 204 18.15 -22.16 -1.07
C CYS A 204 17.12 -21.06 -1.36
N LEU A 205 17.13 -20.00 -0.56
CA LEU A 205 16.27 -18.84 -0.79
C LEU A 205 16.82 -17.96 -1.91
N THR A 206 16.03 -17.71 -2.94
CA THR A 206 16.35 -16.73 -3.98
C THR A 206 15.62 -15.41 -3.70
N ILE A 207 16.38 -14.36 -3.39
CA ILE A 207 15.89 -13.02 -3.07
C ILE A 207 16.28 -12.04 -4.17
N MET A 208 15.36 -11.19 -4.60
CA MET A 208 15.59 -10.14 -5.59
C MET A 208 15.23 -8.76 -5.03
N ASP A 209 16.20 -7.85 -5.02
CA ASP A 209 16.08 -6.47 -4.55
C ASP A 209 16.13 -5.53 -5.75
N VAL A 210 14.99 -4.92 -6.09
CA VAL A 210 14.82 -4.19 -7.35
C VAL A 210 14.76 -2.69 -7.08
N GLY A 211 15.71 -1.96 -7.67
CA GLY A 211 15.99 -0.57 -7.28
C GLY A 211 16.71 -0.52 -5.93
N GLY A 212 17.62 -1.46 -5.68
CA GLY A 212 18.34 -1.59 -4.41
C GLY A 212 19.29 -0.43 -4.10
N GLY A 213 19.45 0.53 -5.03
CA GLY A 213 20.28 1.71 -4.89
C GLY A 213 21.72 1.34 -4.58
N LYS A 214 22.29 1.97 -3.55
CA LYS A 214 23.68 1.74 -3.10
C LYS A 214 23.90 0.43 -2.32
N GLY A 215 22.89 -0.46 -2.24
CA GLY A 215 23.02 -1.78 -1.60
C GLY A 215 23.02 -1.79 -0.07
N ARG A 216 22.65 -0.68 0.59
CA ARG A 216 22.62 -0.59 2.06
C ARG A 216 21.61 -1.54 2.71
N LEU A 217 20.39 -1.61 2.16
CA LEU A 217 19.37 -2.53 2.65
C LEU A 217 19.78 -3.99 2.38
N ALA A 218 20.25 -4.26 1.15
CA ALA A 218 20.75 -5.57 0.77
C ALA A 218 21.82 -6.09 1.73
N GLU A 219 22.82 -5.27 2.08
CA GLU A 219 23.86 -5.62 3.05
C GLU A 219 23.27 -6.08 4.40
N LYS A 220 22.23 -5.40 4.91
CA LYS A 220 21.57 -5.78 6.16
C LYS A 220 20.82 -7.11 6.06
N LEU A 221 20.14 -7.34 4.94
CA LEU A 221 19.38 -8.58 4.71
C LEU A 221 20.32 -9.76 4.44
N ILE A 222 21.42 -9.55 3.73
CA ILE A 222 22.48 -10.55 3.50
C ILE A 222 23.13 -10.96 4.82
N ASN A 223 23.53 -9.99 5.65
CA ASN A 223 24.09 -10.28 6.97
C ASN A 223 23.12 -11.09 7.83
N LEU A 224 21.83 -10.74 7.81
CA LEU A 224 20.79 -11.53 8.49
C LEU A 224 20.74 -12.97 7.97
N LEU A 225 20.76 -13.20 6.65
CA LEU A 225 20.74 -14.55 6.09
C LEU A 225 21.99 -15.37 6.49
N ILE A 226 23.15 -14.72 6.55
CA ILE A 226 24.41 -15.33 7.00
C ILE A 226 24.34 -15.69 8.48
N ASP A 227 23.89 -14.77 9.33
CA ASP A 227 23.75 -14.97 10.77
C ASP A 227 22.79 -16.14 11.08
N GLU A 228 21.70 -16.23 10.33
CA GLU A 228 20.71 -17.32 10.41
C GLU A 228 21.15 -18.60 9.67
N LYS A 229 22.36 -18.63 9.11
CA LYS A 229 22.94 -19.77 8.36
C LYS A 229 22.02 -20.30 7.26
N THR A 230 21.26 -19.41 6.64
CA THR A 230 20.30 -19.76 5.59
C THR A 230 21.02 -19.78 4.24
N PRO A 231 20.99 -20.87 3.46
CA PRO A 231 21.52 -20.85 2.10
C PRO A 231 20.71 -19.90 1.22
N PHE A 232 21.37 -19.02 0.47
CA PHE A 232 20.68 -18.03 -0.34
C PHE A 232 21.38 -17.71 -1.67
N LYS A 233 20.59 -17.14 -2.58
CA LYS A 233 21.00 -16.38 -3.76
C LYS A 233 20.40 -14.98 -3.63
N TYR A 234 21.21 -13.93 -3.68
CA TYR A 234 20.72 -12.55 -3.57
C TYR A 234 21.03 -11.78 -4.85
N LEU A 235 20.00 -11.26 -5.50
CA LEU A 235 20.11 -10.47 -6.73
C LEU A 235 19.72 -9.03 -6.45
N LEU A 236 20.64 -8.10 -6.61
CA LEU A 236 20.36 -6.66 -6.57
C LEU A 236 20.32 -6.12 -8.00
N ILE A 237 19.19 -5.54 -8.41
CA ILE A 237 19.02 -4.91 -9.71
C ILE A 237 18.97 -3.39 -9.52
N GLU A 238 19.90 -2.65 -10.13
CA GLU A 238 19.97 -1.19 -10.05
C GLU A 238 20.28 -0.57 -11.42
N PRO A 239 19.36 0.24 -12.00
CA PRO A 239 19.57 0.83 -13.32
C PRO A 239 20.56 2.00 -13.34
N ASP A 240 20.69 2.80 -12.27
CA ASP A 240 21.63 3.92 -12.28
C ASP A 240 23.06 3.43 -12.02
N VAL A 241 23.93 3.65 -13.02
CA VAL A 241 25.33 3.22 -13.01
C VAL A 241 26.07 3.67 -11.75
N SER A 242 25.85 4.91 -11.28
CA SER A 242 26.59 5.43 -10.13
C SER A 242 26.19 4.74 -8.82
N GLN A 243 24.91 4.42 -8.65
CA GLN A 243 24.44 3.67 -7.48
C GLN A 243 24.83 2.19 -7.57
N TRP A 244 24.73 1.61 -8.76
CA TRP A 244 25.17 0.24 -9.03
C TRP A 244 26.65 0.04 -8.73
N GLU A 245 27.54 0.95 -9.14
CA GLU A 245 28.98 0.86 -8.86
C GLU A 245 29.25 0.82 -7.35
N ILE A 246 28.58 1.69 -6.59
CA ILE A 246 28.68 1.73 -5.12
C ILE A 246 28.14 0.44 -4.50
N ALA A 247 26.99 -0.06 -4.97
CA ALA A 247 26.40 -1.30 -4.48
C ALA A 247 27.30 -2.51 -4.77
N ARG A 248 27.89 -2.57 -5.96
CA ARG A 248 28.83 -3.63 -6.35
C ARG A 248 30.05 -3.62 -5.44
N GLU A 249 30.67 -2.47 -5.22
CA GLU A 249 31.83 -2.35 -4.33
C GLU A 249 31.47 -2.75 -2.90
N ARG A 250 30.37 -2.21 -2.35
CA ARG A 250 29.88 -2.55 -1.00
C ARG A 250 29.63 -4.04 -0.83
N LEU A 251 29.02 -4.69 -1.83
CA LEU A 251 28.59 -6.09 -1.74
C LEU A 251 29.65 -7.09 -2.23
N THR A 252 30.82 -6.61 -2.68
CA THR A 252 31.92 -7.49 -3.17
C THR A 252 32.39 -8.47 -2.10
N LEU A 253 32.35 -8.08 -0.82
CA LEU A 253 32.72 -8.96 0.31
C LEU A 253 31.82 -10.20 0.45
N TYR A 254 30.65 -10.19 -0.17
CA TYR A 254 29.67 -11.28 -0.13
C TYR A 254 29.57 -12.05 -1.45
N ALA A 255 30.47 -11.79 -2.41
CA ALA A 255 30.40 -12.42 -3.74
C ALA A 255 30.41 -13.96 -3.68
N ASP A 256 31.23 -14.54 -2.79
CA ASP A 256 31.32 -15.98 -2.58
C ASP A 256 30.09 -16.57 -1.85
N SER A 257 29.19 -15.71 -1.32
CA SER A 257 27.96 -16.09 -0.63
C SER A 257 26.73 -16.14 -1.55
N GLY A 258 26.90 -16.03 -2.87
CA GLY A 258 25.79 -16.07 -3.82
C GLY A 258 25.13 -14.72 -4.08
N VAL A 259 25.86 -13.62 -3.91
CA VAL A 259 25.37 -12.25 -4.19
C VAL A 259 25.73 -11.80 -5.60
N GLU A 260 24.75 -11.28 -6.33
CA GLU A 260 24.92 -10.69 -7.66
C GLU A 260 24.36 -9.27 -7.69
N VAL A 261 25.11 -8.34 -8.31
CA VAL A 261 24.69 -6.94 -8.48
C VAL A 261 24.63 -6.62 -9.98
N ILE A 262 23.42 -6.46 -10.50
CA ILE A 262 23.11 -6.36 -11.93
C ILE A 262 22.76 -4.92 -12.28
N ASN A 263 23.49 -4.32 -13.24
CA ASN A 263 23.14 -3.02 -13.77
C ASN A 263 22.08 -3.15 -14.86
N ALA A 264 20.81 -3.05 -14.49
CA ALA A 264 19.70 -3.13 -15.42
C ALA A 264 18.46 -2.42 -14.88
N SER A 265 17.61 -1.92 -15.77
CA SER A 265 16.20 -1.70 -15.41
C SER A 265 15.44 -3.03 -15.39
N VAL A 266 14.23 -3.06 -14.82
CA VAL A 266 13.35 -4.25 -14.90
C VAL A 266 13.10 -4.64 -16.36
N ASN A 267 12.90 -3.64 -17.23
CA ASN A 267 12.68 -3.88 -18.64
C ASN A 267 13.91 -4.51 -19.33
N ASP A 268 15.11 -4.01 -19.04
CA ASP A 268 16.33 -4.56 -19.64
C ASP A 268 16.61 -5.97 -19.10
N PHE A 269 16.47 -6.16 -17.78
CA PHE A 269 16.60 -7.46 -17.12
C PHE A 269 15.67 -8.51 -17.74
N SER A 270 14.43 -8.13 -18.09
CA SER A 270 13.44 -9.04 -18.70
C SER A 270 13.85 -9.63 -20.06
N THR A 271 14.89 -9.07 -20.69
CA THR A 271 15.44 -9.56 -21.97
C THR A 271 16.67 -10.46 -21.80
N LEU A 272 17.24 -10.53 -20.59
CA LEU A 272 18.44 -11.30 -20.29
C LEU A 272 18.13 -12.78 -20.06
N GLU A 273 19.14 -13.65 -20.25
CA GLU A 273 19.01 -15.08 -20.00
C GLU A 273 18.71 -15.38 -18.52
N GLN A 274 19.31 -14.60 -17.61
CA GLN A 274 19.05 -14.68 -16.16
C GLN A 274 17.56 -14.56 -15.84
N TYR A 275 16.79 -13.74 -16.57
CA TYR A 275 15.35 -13.63 -16.32
C TYR A 275 14.63 -14.96 -16.54
N ARG A 276 15.02 -15.70 -17.59
CA ARG A 276 14.48 -17.05 -17.85
C ARG A 276 14.94 -18.03 -16.78
N GLU A 277 16.19 -17.92 -16.35
CA GLU A 277 16.76 -18.75 -15.29
C GLU A 277 15.97 -18.60 -13.98
N TYR A 278 15.59 -17.39 -13.60
CA TYR A 278 14.89 -17.08 -12.34
C TYR A 278 13.35 -17.14 -12.44
N THR A 279 12.80 -17.46 -13.61
CA THR A 279 11.34 -17.60 -13.78
C THR A 279 10.79 -18.68 -12.84
N LYS A 280 9.81 -18.29 -12.00
CA LYS A 280 9.21 -19.10 -10.93
C LYS A 280 10.17 -19.59 -9.84
N LYS A 281 11.31 -18.93 -9.63
CA LYS A 281 12.30 -19.35 -8.62
C LYS A 281 12.55 -18.34 -7.51
N VAL A 282 12.08 -17.09 -7.67
CA VAL A 282 12.33 -16.03 -6.69
C VAL A 282 11.35 -16.17 -5.52
N ASN A 283 11.86 -16.45 -4.32
CA ASN A 283 11.07 -16.61 -3.11
C ASN A 283 10.68 -15.26 -2.50
N GLY A 284 11.53 -14.25 -2.63
CA GLY A 284 11.30 -12.91 -2.09
C GLY A 284 11.68 -11.81 -3.08
N ILE A 285 10.79 -10.85 -3.31
CA ILE A 285 11.08 -9.60 -4.04
C ILE A 285 10.97 -8.41 -3.09
N ILE A 286 12.01 -7.59 -3.02
CA ILE A 286 12.03 -6.35 -2.25
C ILE A 286 11.90 -5.17 -3.22
N LEU A 287 10.91 -4.31 -2.98
CA LEU A 287 10.64 -3.10 -3.74
C LEU A 287 10.62 -1.92 -2.77
N SER A 288 11.79 -1.30 -2.51
CA SER A 288 11.94 -0.22 -1.53
C SER A 288 12.24 1.12 -2.19
N GLY A 289 11.20 1.90 -2.51
CA GLY A 289 11.33 3.13 -3.29
C GLY A 289 11.68 2.86 -4.76
N GLY A 290 11.20 1.73 -5.25
CA GLY A 290 11.61 1.13 -6.51
C GLY A 290 10.59 1.28 -7.65
N PRO A 291 10.52 0.29 -8.56
CA PRO A 291 9.92 0.44 -9.89
C PRO A 291 8.39 0.50 -9.92
N ILE A 292 7.71 0.56 -8.76
CA ILE A 292 6.24 0.62 -8.66
C ILE A 292 5.74 1.80 -7.80
N ASN A 293 6.64 2.65 -7.33
CA ASN A 293 6.34 3.78 -6.47
C ASN A 293 6.05 5.04 -7.30
N GLU A 294 5.15 5.88 -6.78
CA GLU A 294 4.81 7.20 -7.34
C GLU A 294 6.04 8.11 -7.40
N LYS A 295 6.10 9.03 -8.34
CA LYS A 295 7.27 9.92 -8.58
C LYS A 295 8.61 9.20 -8.82
N ILE A 296 8.68 7.88 -8.82
CA ILE A 296 9.88 7.13 -9.21
C ILE A 296 9.79 6.79 -10.70
N VAL A 297 8.64 6.25 -11.10
CA VAL A 297 8.30 5.96 -12.49
C VAL A 297 6.91 6.49 -12.82
N LYS A 298 6.53 6.47 -14.11
CA LYS A 298 5.15 6.74 -14.52
C LYS A 298 4.27 5.53 -14.21
N MET A 299 2.96 5.75 -14.13
CA MET A 299 1.98 4.69 -13.86
C MET A 299 2.05 3.56 -14.90
N GLU A 300 2.21 3.87 -16.19
CA GLU A 300 2.31 2.83 -17.23
C GLU A 300 3.56 1.96 -17.05
N ASP A 301 4.67 2.57 -16.66
CA ASP A 301 5.93 1.88 -16.39
C ASP A 301 5.82 1.04 -15.11
N ALA A 302 5.17 1.55 -14.05
CA ALA A 302 4.91 0.80 -12.82
C ALA A 302 4.11 -0.48 -13.08
N GLU A 303 3.07 -0.40 -13.91
CA GLU A 303 2.27 -1.55 -14.32
C GLU A 303 3.08 -2.55 -15.13
N LYS A 304 3.86 -2.07 -16.11
CA LYS A 304 4.74 -2.92 -16.92
C LYS A 304 5.79 -3.63 -16.04
N ASN A 305 6.43 -2.89 -15.13
CA ASN A 305 7.43 -3.44 -14.22
C ASN A 305 6.84 -4.51 -13.32
N LEU A 306 5.67 -4.28 -12.72
CA LEU A 306 5.00 -5.29 -11.89
C LEU A 306 4.71 -6.54 -12.71
N VAL A 307 4.14 -6.41 -13.91
CA VAL A 307 3.84 -7.55 -14.80
C VAL A 307 5.10 -8.33 -15.20
N GLN A 308 6.26 -7.67 -15.33
CA GLN A 308 7.54 -8.33 -15.59
C GLN A 308 8.13 -9.02 -14.34
N LEU A 309 7.82 -8.57 -13.13
CA LEU A 309 8.33 -9.18 -11.91
C LEU A 309 7.53 -10.42 -11.47
N LEU A 310 6.21 -10.43 -11.70
CA LEU A 310 5.33 -11.54 -11.23
C LEU A 310 5.70 -12.94 -11.76
N PRO A 311 6.15 -13.13 -13.02
CA PRO A 311 6.58 -14.43 -13.52
C PRO A 311 7.81 -14.99 -12.79
N LEU A 312 8.64 -14.14 -12.19
CA LEU A 312 9.85 -14.55 -11.47
C LEU A 312 9.53 -15.19 -10.11
N LEU A 313 8.44 -14.76 -9.46
CA LEU A 313 8.03 -15.28 -8.16
C LEU A 313 7.76 -16.78 -8.22
N ALA A 314 8.37 -17.53 -7.30
CA ALA A 314 7.99 -18.88 -6.99
C ALA A 314 6.54 -18.93 -6.45
N ASP A 315 5.94 -20.11 -6.49
CA ASP A 315 4.70 -20.36 -5.76
C ASP A 315 4.93 -20.04 -4.26
N ASN A 316 3.94 -19.43 -3.60
CA ASN A 316 4.09 -18.89 -2.24
C ASN A 316 5.11 -17.75 -2.07
N GLY A 317 5.76 -17.29 -3.14
CA GLY A 317 6.72 -16.19 -3.09
C GLY A 317 6.12 -14.89 -2.57
N ILE A 318 6.95 -14.08 -1.90
CA ILE A 318 6.55 -12.85 -1.21
C ILE A 318 7.13 -11.62 -1.91
N ILE A 319 6.34 -10.56 -2.02
CA ILE A 319 6.81 -9.21 -2.34
C ILE A 319 6.67 -8.35 -1.09
N ILE A 320 7.73 -7.62 -0.71
CA ILE A 320 7.67 -6.53 0.25
C ILE A 320 7.85 -5.22 -0.52
N ALA A 321 6.80 -4.42 -0.60
CA ALA A 321 6.79 -3.15 -1.32
C ALA A 321 6.60 -1.97 -0.37
N THR A 322 7.43 -0.95 -0.49
CA THR A 322 7.42 0.25 0.36
C THR A 322 8.22 1.35 -0.34
N GLY A 323 8.25 2.57 0.16
CA GLY A 323 9.12 3.61 -0.40
C GLY A 323 8.71 5.03 -0.05
N LEU A 324 9.65 5.98 -0.27
CA LEU A 324 9.51 7.40 0.11
C LEU A 324 8.20 7.99 -0.37
N THR A 325 7.80 7.53 -1.55
CA THR A 325 6.54 7.83 -2.18
C THR A 325 5.64 6.61 -2.17
N PRO A 326 4.31 6.82 -2.12
CA PRO A 326 3.35 5.73 -2.11
C PRO A 326 3.52 4.77 -3.30
N VAL A 327 3.12 3.51 -3.13
CA VAL A 327 3.00 2.55 -4.22
C VAL A 327 1.75 2.89 -5.03
N PHE A 328 1.84 2.82 -6.35
CA PHE A 328 0.68 3.10 -7.21
C PHE A 328 -0.49 2.14 -6.90
N PHE A 329 -0.24 0.89 -6.57
CA PHE A 329 -1.25 -0.17 -6.44
C PHE A 329 -1.93 -0.20 -5.07
N THR A 330 -3.21 -0.58 -5.09
CA THR A 330 -4.04 -0.84 -3.91
C THR A 330 -4.17 -2.33 -3.63
N LYS A 331 -4.66 -2.70 -2.44
CA LYS A 331 -5.04 -4.08 -2.08
C LYS A 331 -5.95 -4.69 -3.15
N LYS A 332 -6.95 -3.92 -3.61
CA LYS A 332 -7.88 -4.35 -4.66
C LYS A 332 -7.17 -4.61 -6.00
N ASP A 333 -6.18 -3.81 -6.37
CA ASP A 333 -5.43 -4.05 -7.61
C ASP A 333 -4.64 -5.36 -7.52
N PHE A 334 -3.86 -5.55 -6.45
CA PHE A 334 -3.08 -6.76 -6.25
C PHE A 334 -3.96 -8.02 -6.27
N THR A 335 -5.10 -7.99 -5.57
CA THR A 335 -6.02 -9.13 -5.53
C THR A 335 -6.78 -9.34 -6.82
N ASN A 336 -7.47 -8.33 -7.35
CA ASN A 336 -8.41 -8.55 -8.44
C ASN A 336 -7.75 -8.55 -9.83
N LYS A 337 -6.66 -7.81 -10.02
CA LYS A 337 -6.00 -7.68 -11.33
C LYS A 337 -4.82 -8.64 -11.47
N TYR A 338 -4.07 -8.85 -10.40
CA TYR A 338 -2.83 -9.64 -10.43
C TYR A 338 -2.94 -10.99 -9.72
N ASN A 339 -4.11 -11.32 -9.16
CA ASN A 339 -4.37 -12.57 -8.44
C ASN A 339 -3.36 -12.82 -7.30
N LEU A 340 -3.09 -11.79 -6.50
CA LEU A 340 -2.19 -11.85 -5.36
C LEU A 340 -2.93 -11.68 -4.03
N VAL A 341 -2.38 -12.25 -2.97
CA VAL A 341 -2.93 -12.13 -1.62
C VAL A 341 -2.14 -11.05 -0.87
N VAL A 342 -2.81 -10.00 -0.40
CA VAL A 342 -2.16 -8.98 0.42
C VAL A 342 -2.25 -9.39 1.89
N LEU A 343 -1.09 -9.60 2.51
CA LEU A 343 -0.96 -10.01 3.90
C LEU A 343 -0.97 -8.84 4.87
N SER A 344 -0.41 -7.69 4.48
CA SER A 344 -0.43 -6.44 5.27
C SER A 344 -0.15 -5.20 4.41
N THR A 345 -0.56 -4.02 4.87
CA THR A 345 -0.75 -2.79 4.06
C THR A 345 -0.25 -1.46 4.68
N VAL A 346 -0.02 -1.39 6.00
CA VAL A 346 0.47 -0.15 6.65
C VAL A 346 1.29 -0.44 7.89
N LYS A 347 2.25 0.45 8.20
CA LYS A 347 3.02 0.45 9.45
C LYS A 347 2.53 1.62 10.28
N ARG A 348 2.24 1.38 11.55
CA ARG A 348 2.14 2.47 12.52
C ARG A 348 3.54 2.91 12.93
N THR A 349 3.94 4.14 12.63
CA THR A 349 5.21 4.68 13.11
C THR A 349 4.98 5.43 14.41
N SER A 350 5.59 4.97 15.51
CA SER A 350 5.57 5.65 16.82
C SER A 350 6.48 6.89 16.88
N GLU A 351 7.28 7.14 15.84
CA GLU A 351 8.23 8.26 15.82
C GLU A 351 7.54 9.55 15.37
N ARG A 352 7.52 10.53 16.27
CA ARG A 352 7.01 11.91 16.13
C ARG A 352 7.72 12.77 15.07
N SER A 353 8.43 12.17 14.11
CA SER A 353 9.27 12.94 13.18
C SER A 353 8.46 13.86 12.26
N PHE A 354 7.13 13.70 12.16
CA PHE A 354 6.22 14.67 11.51
C PHE A 354 4.84 14.80 12.18
N GLY A 355 4.81 15.11 13.50
CA GLY A 355 3.69 15.85 14.13
C GLY A 355 2.38 15.12 14.45
N SER A 356 2.18 13.88 14.01
CA SER A 356 1.11 12.97 14.44
C SER A 356 1.58 11.52 14.29
N GLU A 357 0.91 10.55 14.92
CA GLU A 357 1.11 9.14 14.59
C GLU A 357 0.79 8.95 13.10
N ASN A 358 1.82 8.82 12.27
CA ASN A 358 1.63 8.72 10.83
C ASN A 358 1.60 7.24 10.43
N LEU A 359 0.54 6.86 9.72
CA LEU A 359 0.56 5.62 8.97
C LEU A 359 1.60 5.73 7.86
N PHE A 360 2.36 4.67 7.67
CA PHE A 360 3.36 4.53 6.62
C PHE A 360 2.93 3.42 5.66
N GLN A 361 2.75 3.75 4.38
CA GLN A 361 2.21 2.80 3.40
C GLN A 361 3.27 1.76 3.03
N TYR A 362 2.88 0.49 3.08
CA TYR A 362 3.66 -0.62 2.54
C TYR A 362 2.73 -1.71 2.02
N TYR A 363 3.25 -2.73 1.36
CA TYR A 363 2.51 -3.97 1.09
C TYR A 363 3.41 -5.17 1.34
N VAL A 364 2.89 -6.16 2.07
CA VAL A 364 3.41 -7.53 2.04
C VAL A 364 2.43 -8.36 1.24
N ILE A 365 2.90 -8.93 0.13
CA ILE A 365 2.06 -9.54 -0.89
C ILE A 365 2.56 -10.96 -1.12
N LYS A 366 1.65 -11.93 -1.16
CA LYS A 366 1.96 -13.33 -1.42
C LYS A 366 1.38 -13.75 -2.76
N LYS A 367 2.19 -14.44 -3.57
CA LYS A 367 1.71 -15.17 -4.74
C LYS A 367 1.05 -16.47 -4.27
N PRO A 368 -0.23 -16.73 -4.57
CA PRO A 368 -0.85 -18.01 -4.24
C PRO A 368 -0.16 -19.14 -5.02
N PRO A 369 -0.19 -20.37 -4.51
CA PRO A 369 0.34 -21.52 -5.24
C PRO A 369 -0.42 -21.66 -6.56
N THR A 370 0.28 -22.06 -7.63
CA THR A 370 -0.37 -22.38 -8.89
C THR A 370 -1.26 -23.60 -8.61
N PRO A 371 -2.57 -23.56 -8.89
CA PRO A 371 -3.42 -24.73 -8.70
C PRO A 371 -2.79 -25.89 -9.45
N THR A 372 -2.46 -26.96 -8.74
CA THR A 372 -2.10 -28.21 -9.40
C THR A 372 -3.34 -28.56 -10.21
N GLN A 373 -3.25 -28.52 -11.54
CA GLN A 373 -4.22 -29.23 -12.33
C GLN A 373 -4.06 -30.67 -11.88
N ASP A 374 -4.96 -31.14 -11.04
CA ASP A 374 -5.20 -32.56 -10.93
C ASP A 374 -5.36 -33.00 -12.38
N LEU A 375 -4.36 -33.74 -12.87
CA LEU A 375 -4.51 -34.47 -14.11
C LEU A 375 -5.79 -35.26 -13.89
N GLU A 376 -6.87 -34.85 -14.56
CA GLU A 376 -8.03 -35.70 -14.73
C GLU A 376 -7.44 -37.01 -15.20
N GLN A 377 -7.38 -38.00 -14.29
CA GLN A 377 -7.08 -39.35 -14.68
C GLN A 377 -8.16 -39.66 -15.70
N GLU A 378 -7.77 -39.71 -16.98
CA GLU A 378 -8.65 -40.25 -17.99
C GLU A 378 -9.23 -41.53 -17.39
N PRO A 379 -10.56 -41.65 -17.29
CA PRO A 379 -11.14 -42.86 -16.77
C PRO A 379 -10.54 -44.02 -17.56
N PRO A 380 -10.07 -45.09 -16.90
CA PRO A 380 -9.42 -46.20 -17.58
C PRO A 380 -10.30 -46.62 -18.75
N PRO A 381 -9.73 -46.86 -19.94
CA PRO A 381 -10.51 -47.21 -21.11
C PRO A 381 -11.46 -48.35 -20.74
N SER A 382 -12.75 -48.11 -20.94
CA SER A 382 -13.79 -49.10 -20.67
C SER A 382 -13.35 -50.43 -21.29
N PRO A 383 -13.41 -51.55 -20.54
CA PRO A 383 -13.08 -52.85 -21.11
C PRO A 383 -13.98 -53.07 -22.32
N ASN A 384 -13.35 -53.22 -23.50
CA ASN A 384 -14.05 -53.63 -24.71
C ASN A 384 -14.68 -55.00 -24.45
N PHE A 385 -15.98 -55.01 -24.20
CA PHE A 385 -16.79 -56.21 -24.31
C PHE A 385 -17.23 -56.35 -25.77
N PHE A 386 -16.43 -57.14 -26.51
CA PHE A 386 -16.68 -57.74 -27.83
C PHE A 386 -16.84 -56.83 -29.05
#